data_AF-V1CMB2-F1
#
_entry.id   AF-V1CMB2-F1
#
_cell.length_a   1.000
_cell.length_b   1.000
_cell.length_c   1.000
_cell.angle_alpha   90.00
_cell.angle_beta   90.00
_cell.angle_gamma   90.00
#
_symmetry.space_group_name_H-M   'P 1'
#
loop_
_entity.id
_entity.type
_entity.pdbx_description
1 polymer ?
#
loop_
_entity_poly.entity_id
_entity_poly.type
_entity_poly.pdbx_seq_one_letter_code
_entity_poly.pdbx_strand_id
1 'polypeptide(L)'
;MGNWEIFKIVYVEDNYGNIHKRISECGINVHYETEPPHGDGIYSVTLKNKKLPFWIYGRNVVFIAENLIIVESVKYNTFDPITSMIIDIKEEKYASLKDWYPDIESNDDRIELSNRFQKNKKIVFSDIDEFQWLDL
;
A
#
# COMPACT_ATOMS: atom_id res chain seq x y z
N MET A 1 -18.21 -0.24 -14.57
CA MET A 1 -17.77 -0.48 -13.18
C MET A 1 -17.22 -1.89 -13.18
N GLY A 2 -15.90 -2.01 -13.02
CA GLY A 2 -15.21 -3.29 -13.15
C GLY A 2 -15.28 -4.07 -11.84
N ASN A 3 -15.28 -5.39 -11.93
CA ASN A 3 -15.17 -6.26 -10.75
C ASN A 3 -13.87 -5.93 -10.01
N TRP A 4 -13.97 -5.66 -8.70
CA TRP A 4 -12.82 -5.41 -7.83
C TRP A 4 -12.16 -6.73 -7.43
N GLU A 5 -11.20 -7.19 -8.24
CA GLU A 5 -10.36 -8.34 -7.86
C GLU A 5 -9.14 -7.87 -7.08
N ILE A 6 -9.08 -8.24 -5.79
CA ILE A 6 -7.93 -7.94 -4.94
C ILE A 6 -6.83 -9.01 -5.10
N PHE A 7 -5.59 -8.55 -5.22
CA PHE A 7 -4.42 -9.42 -5.20
C PHE A 7 -3.46 -8.96 -4.10
N LYS A 8 -3.16 -9.84 -3.15
CA LYS A 8 -2.38 -9.52 -1.96
C LYS A 8 -0.98 -10.12 -2.03
N ILE A 9 0.02 -9.28 -1.77
CA ILE A 9 1.43 -9.65 -1.62
C ILE A 9 1.81 -9.58 -0.13
N VAL A 10 2.52 -10.62 0.33
CA VAL A 10 2.97 -10.75 1.72
C VAL A 10 4.40 -10.20 1.93
N TYR A 11 5.24 -10.23 0.89
CA TYR A 11 6.60 -9.65 0.89
C TYR A 11 6.91 -9.02 -0.47
N VAL A 12 7.41 -7.78 -0.47
CA VAL A 12 7.75 -7.02 -1.69
C VAL A 12 9.09 -7.42 -2.30
N GLU A 13 10.06 -7.76 -1.45
CA GLU A 13 11.42 -8.15 -1.80
C GLU A 13 11.88 -9.17 -0.75
N ASP A 14 12.55 -10.23 -1.18
CA ASP A 14 13.10 -11.24 -0.27
C ASP A 14 14.45 -10.82 0.34
N ASN A 15 14.98 -11.63 1.25
CA ASN A 15 16.24 -11.34 1.93
C ASN A 15 17.48 -11.41 1.01
N TYR A 16 17.32 -11.75 -0.26
CA TYR A 16 18.37 -11.78 -1.28
C TYR A 16 18.26 -10.62 -2.28
N GLY A 17 17.28 -9.73 -2.08
CA GLY A 17 17.03 -8.59 -2.95
C GLY A 17 16.18 -8.91 -4.18
N ASN A 18 15.52 -10.07 -4.22
CA ASN A 18 14.63 -10.41 -5.33
C ASN A 18 13.28 -9.75 -5.14
N ILE A 19 12.97 -8.80 -6.01
CA ILE A 19 11.69 -8.08 -6.01
C ILE A 19 10.57 -8.98 -6.53
N HIS A 20 9.39 -8.92 -5.90
CA HIS A 20 8.20 -9.63 -6.34
C HIS A 20 7.84 -9.26 -7.79
N LYS A 21 7.62 -10.27 -8.64
CA LYS A 21 7.42 -10.09 -10.10
C LYS A 21 6.39 -9.00 -10.46
N ARG A 22 5.21 -9.01 -9.82
CA ARG A 22 4.15 -8.01 -10.09
C ARG A 22 4.57 -6.57 -9.74
N ILE A 23 5.38 -6.38 -8.69
CA ILE A 23 5.91 -5.08 -8.29
C ILE A 23 6.87 -4.57 -9.38
N SER A 24 7.74 -5.46 -9.86
CA SER A 24 8.67 -5.18 -10.96
C SER A 24 7.95 -4.83 -12.27
N GLU A 25 6.91 -5.58 -12.65
CA GLU A 25 6.13 -5.36 -13.87
C GLU A 25 5.40 -4.00 -13.87
N CYS A 26 4.96 -3.53 -12.70
CA CYS A 26 4.34 -2.22 -12.55
C CYS A 26 5.35 -1.06 -12.48
N GLY A 27 6.67 -1.33 -12.52
CA GLY A 27 7.70 -0.29 -12.44
C GLY A 27 7.87 0.30 -11.04
N ILE A 28 7.48 -0.45 -10.00
CA ILE A 28 7.76 -0.11 -8.61
C ILE A 28 9.14 -0.67 -8.26
N ASN A 29 10.02 0.19 -7.76
CA ASN A 29 11.28 -0.24 -7.16
C ASN A 29 11.19 -0.13 -5.66
N VAL A 30 11.62 -1.17 -4.95
CA VAL A 30 11.68 -1.19 -3.49
C VAL A 30 13.12 -1.38 -3.04
N HIS A 31 13.44 -0.88 -1.86
CA HIS A 31 14.70 -1.13 -1.19
C HIS A 31 14.45 -1.40 0.28
N TYR A 32 14.89 -2.55 0.77
CA TYR A 32 14.85 -2.86 2.19
C TYR A 32 15.63 -1.81 3.00
N GLU A 33 14.97 -1.23 4.00
CA GLU A 33 15.56 -0.23 4.90
C GLU A 33 15.84 -0.85 6.28
N THR A 34 14.84 -1.50 6.87
CA THR A 34 14.88 -1.98 8.26
C THR A 34 13.69 -2.90 8.56
N GLU A 35 13.63 -3.46 9.77
CA GLU A 35 12.48 -4.22 10.28
C GLU A 35 12.33 -3.93 11.80
N PRO A 36 11.10 -3.82 12.32
CA PRO A 36 10.89 -3.72 13.75
C PRO A 36 11.15 -5.07 14.43
N PRO A 37 11.48 -5.10 15.73
CA PRO A 37 11.64 -6.35 16.46
C PRO A 37 10.39 -7.23 16.32
N HIS A 38 10.58 -8.43 15.75
CA HIS A 38 9.51 -9.40 15.46
C HIS A 38 8.41 -8.92 14.48
N GLY A 39 8.72 -7.97 13.58
CA GLY A 39 7.78 -7.58 12.52
C GLY A 39 8.34 -7.77 11.12
N ASP A 40 7.58 -7.32 10.14
CA ASP A 40 7.91 -7.45 8.73
C ASP A 40 8.89 -6.36 8.27
N GLY A 41 9.64 -6.65 7.21
CA GLY A 41 10.53 -5.69 6.57
C GLY A 41 9.81 -4.40 6.16
N ILE A 42 10.54 -3.30 6.22
CA ILE A 42 10.11 -1.96 5.83
C ILE A 42 11.00 -1.49 4.70
N TYR A 43 10.39 -0.93 3.68
CA TYR A 43 11.02 -0.65 2.40
C TYR A 43 10.78 0.80 2.00
N SER A 44 11.81 1.46 1.46
CA SER A 44 11.58 2.64 0.66
C SER A 44 11.11 2.27 -0.74
N VAL A 45 10.31 3.15 -1.33
CA VAL A 45 9.67 2.90 -2.63
C VAL A 45 9.99 4.04 -3.57
N THR A 46 10.36 3.68 -4.80
CA THR A 46 10.57 4.61 -5.90
C THR A 46 9.67 4.23 -7.07
N LEU A 47 8.85 5.18 -7.52
CA LEU A 47 8.00 5.07 -8.71
C LEU A 47 8.64 5.90 -9.82
N LYS A 48 9.05 5.28 -10.93
CA LYS A 48 9.67 5.96 -12.09
C LYS A 48 10.72 7.03 -11.71
N ASN A 49 11.61 6.70 -10.77
CA ASN A 49 12.68 7.56 -10.21
C ASN A 49 12.26 8.64 -9.19
N LYS A 50 11.00 8.66 -8.76
CA LYS A 50 10.51 9.53 -7.67
C LYS A 50 10.29 8.72 -6.40
N LYS A 51 10.81 9.20 -5.26
CA LYS A 51 10.72 8.50 -3.97
C LYS A 51 9.41 8.86 -3.26
N LEU A 52 8.67 7.85 -2.78
CA LEU A 52 7.52 8.09 -1.91
C LEU A 52 7.98 8.74 -0.60
N PRO A 53 7.25 9.72 -0.03
CA PRO A 53 7.66 10.44 1.20
C PRO A 53 7.42 9.63 2.49
N PHE A 54 7.30 8.31 2.38
CA PHE A 54 7.09 7.36 3.47
C PHE A 54 7.71 6.01 3.10
N TRP A 55 7.88 5.14 4.10
CA TRP A 55 8.23 3.75 3.87
C TRP A 55 6.98 2.87 3.93
N ILE A 56 7.03 1.71 3.29
CA ILE A 56 5.96 0.71 3.33
C ILE A 56 6.41 -0.53 4.07
N TYR A 57 5.49 -1.21 4.75
CA TYR A 57 5.72 -2.57 5.18
C TYR A 57 5.67 -3.52 3.98
N GLY A 58 6.50 -4.57 4.01
CA GLY A 58 6.48 -5.63 3.02
C GLY A 58 5.21 -6.48 3.06
N ARG A 59 4.46 -6.41 4.16
CA ARG A 59 3.16 -7.06 4.34
C ARG A 59 2.02 -6.22 3.80
N ASN A 60 0.91 -6.90 3.49
CA ASN A 60 -0.36 -6.27 3.12
C ASN A 60 -0.23 -5.27 1.95
N VAL A 61 0.62 -5.58 0.96
CA VAL A 61 0.65 -4.84 -0.30
C VAL A 61 -0.47 -5.40 -1.18
N VAL A 62 -1.58 -4.66 -1.27
CA VAL A 62 -2.81 -5.13 -1.90
C VAL A 62 -3.08 -4.35 -3.18
N PHE A 63 -2.99 -5.04 -4.31
CA PHE A 63 -3.48 -4.52 -5.58
C PHE A 63 -4.99 -4.55 -5.58
N ILE A 64 -5.59 -3.38 -5.81
CA ILE A 64 -7.03 -3.19 -5.95
C ILE A 64 -7.43 -2.92 -7.41
N ALA A 65 -6.45 -2.62 -8.26
CA ALA A 65 -6.54 -2.59 -9.71
C ALA A 65 -5.15 -2.90 -10.30
N GLU A 66 -5.01 -2.81 -11.62
CA GLU A 66 -3.72 -3.02 -12.29
C GLU A 66 -2.62 -2.07 -11.78
N ASN A 67 -2.96 -0.79 -11.55
CA ASN A 67 -2.01 0.26 -11.18
C ASN A 67 -2.27 0.89 -9.80
N LEU A 68 -3.21 0.34 -9.03
CA LEU A 68 -3.59 0.88 -7.73
C LEU A 68 -3.25 -0.12 -6.64
N ILE A 69 -2.48 0.33 -5.66
CA ILE A 69 -2.11 -0.46 -4.49
C ILE A 69 -2.49 0.24 -3.20
N ILE A 70 -2.95 -0.56 -2.23
CA ILE A 70 -3.06 -0.17 -0.83
C ILE A 70 -1.90 -0.78 -0.08
N VAL A 71 -1.22 0.02 0.74
CA VAL A 71 -0.05 -0.40 1.51
C VAL A 71 -0.17 0.09 2.95
N GLU A 72 0.42 -0.67 3.87
CA GLU A 72 0.73 -0.16 5.21
C GLU A 72 2.01 0.66 5.15
N SER A 73 2.00 1.83 5.76
CA SER A 73 3.08 2.81 5.69
C SER A 73 3.45 3.40 7.05
N VAL A 74 4.67 3.90 7.12
CA VAL A 74 5.24 4.63 8.27
C VAL A 74 6.07 5.80 7.76
N LYS A 75 6.30 6.79 8.62
CA LYS A 75 7.28 7.84 8.31
C LYS A 75 8.67 7.23 8.24
N TYR A 76 9.57 7.89 7.52
CA TYR A 76 10.97 7.47 7.48
C TYR A 76 11.55 7.35 8.88
N ASN A 77 12.37 6.32 9.09
CA ASN A 77 13.05 6.01 10.34
C ASN A 77 12.09 5.79 11.53
N THR A 78 10.86 5.33 11.27
CA THR A 78 9.89 4.98 12.31
C THR A 78 9.26 3.61 12.05
N PHE A 79 8.67 3.02 13.09
CA PHE A 79 7.85 1.81 13.00
C PHE A 79 6.38 2.08 13.33
N ASP A 80 6.09 3.27 13.86
CA ASP A 80 4.76 3.69 14.27
C ASP A 80 4.65 5.23 14.19
N PRO A 81 3.43 5.79 14.07
CA PRO A 81 2.17 5.09 13.83
C PRO A 81 2.09 4.53 12.41
N ILE A 82 1.49 3.35 12.28
CA ILE A 82 1.17 2.76 10.98
C ILE A 82 -0.05 3.49 10.39
N THR A 83 -0.01 3.78 9.10
CA THR A 83 -1.15 4.34 8.36
C THR A 83 -1.29 3.66 7.01
N SER A 84 -2.51 3.52 6.51
CA SER A 84 -2.73 2.99 5.17
C SER A 84 -2.62 4.11 4.13
N MET A 85 -1.95 3.81 3.01
CA MET A 85 -1.82 4.69 1.85
C MET A 85 -2.42 3.99 0.64
N ILE A 86 -3.01 4.75 -0.27
CA ILE A 86 -3.33 4.31 -1.62
C ILE A 86 -2.34 4.96 -2.56
N ILE A 87 -1.79 4.20 -3.50
CA ILE A 87 -0.80 4.67 -4.48
C ILE A 87 -1.34 4.34 -5.88
N ASP A 88 -1.39 5.35 -6.73
CA ASP A 88 -1.55 5.20 -8.17
C ASP A 88 -0.17 5.21 -8.83
N ILE A 89 0.25 4.02 -9.26
CA ILE A 89 1.55 3.77 -9.87
C ILE A 89 1.65 4.43 -11.25
N LYS A 90 0.53 4.45 -11.99
CA LYS A 90 0.50 4.97 -13.35
C LYS A 90 0.59 6.49 -13.32
N GLU A 91 -0.21 7.13 -12.48
CA GLU A 91 -0.30 8.59 -12.37
C GLU A 91 0.76 9.19 -11.43
N GLU A 92 1.56 8.36 -10.76
CA GLU A 92 2.58 8.77 -9.77
C GLU A 92 1.98 9.59 -8.62
N LYS A 93 0.84 9.13 -8.09
CA LYS A 93 0.14 9.82 -7.01
C LYS A 93 -0.08 8.91 -5.82
N TYR A 94 -0.32 9.51 -4.67
CA TYR A 94 -0.71 8.78 -3.48
C TYR A 94 -1.75 9.57 -2.68
N ALA A 95 -2.51 8.86 -1.87
CA ALA A 95 -3.45 9.44 -0.93
C ALA A 95 -3.31 8.77 0.44
N SER A 96 -3.30 9.59 1.50
CA SER A 96 -3.31 9.07 2.86
C SER A 96 -4.71 8.77 3.33
N LEU A 97 -4.91 7.58 3.89
CA LEU A 97 -6.17 7.20 4.55
C LEU A 97 -6.23 7.66 6.01
N LYS A 98 -5.22 8.41 6.47
CA LYS A 98 -5.08 9.04 7.80
C LYS A 98 -4.97 8.08 8.99
N ASP A 99 -5.40 6.84 8.82
CA ASP A 99 -5.44 5.80 9.84
C ASP A 99 -4.97 4.45 9.25
N TRP A 100 -4.77 3.48 10.13
CA TRP A 100 -4.42 2.11 9.75
C TRP A 100 -5.66 1.26 9.46
N TYR A 101 -5.72 0.66 8.28
CA TYR A 101 -6.78 -0.25 7.83
C TYR A 101 -6.15 -1.56 7.30
N PRO A 102 -5.81 -2.52 8.19
CA PRO A 102 -5.17 -3.78 7.80
C PRO A 102 -6.11 -4.78 7.11
N ASP A 103 -7.43 -4.60 7.26
CA ASP A 103 -8.44 -5.48 6.68
C ASP A 103 -9.01 -4.85 5.42
N ILE A 104 -8.87 -5.56 4.31
CA ILE A 104 -9.26 -5.12 2.98
C ILE A 104 -10.11 -6.22 2.36
N GLU A 105 -11.36 -5.87 2.06
CA GLU A 105 -12.33 -6.74 1.43
C GLU A 105 -12.88 -6.06 0.18
N SER A 106 -13.21 -6.84 -0.84
CA SER A 106 -13.88 -6.35 -2.03
C SER A 106 -15.10 -7.21 -2.37
N ASN A 107 -16.04 -6.59 -3.07
CA ASN A 107 -17.08 -7.27 -3.82
C ASN A 107 -17.21 -6.61 -5.19
N ASP A 108 -18.18 -7.04 -5.99
CA ASP A 108 -18.32 -6.60 -7.39
C ASP A 108 -18.45 -5.07 -7.54
N ASP A 109 -18.94 -4.36 -6.51
CA ASP A 109 -19.27 -2.93 -6.62
C ASP A 109 -18.34 -2.00 -5.82
N ARG A 110 -17.66 -2.49 -4.78
CA ARG A 110 -16.91 -1.63 -3.85
C ARG A 110 -15.78 -2.34 -3.11
N ILE A 111 -14.92 -1.52 -2.53
CA ILE A 111 -13.89 -1.93 -1.58
C ILE A 111 -14.26 -1.42 -0.18
N GLU A 112 -13.99 -2.27 0.81
CA GLU A 112 -14.14 -1.98 2.22
C GLU A 112 -12.80 -2.13 2.93
N LEU A 113 -12.39 -1.09 3.64
CA LEU A 113 -11.20 -1.06 4.49
C LEU A 113 -11.66 -0.93 5.94
N SER A 114 -11.17 -1.77 6.83
CA SER A 114 -11.56 -1.71 8.24
C SER A 114 -10.36 -1.85 9.18
N ASN A 115 -10.49 -1.26 10.36
CA ASN A 115 -9.54 -1.45 11.44
C ASN A 115 -10.05 -2.51 12.42
N ARG A 116 -9.52 -3.74 12.36
CA ARG A 116 -9.88 -4.81 13.31
C ARG A 116 -9.76 -4.45 14.79
N PHE A 117 -8.90 -3.50 15.15
CA PHE A 117 -8.67 -3.08 16.53
C PHE A 117 -9.61 -1.93 16.95
N GLN A 118 -10.19 -1.21 15.97
CA GLN A 118 -11.06 -0.05 16.19
C GLN A 118 -12.31 -0.19 15.30
N LYS A 119 -13.33 -0.89 15.82
CA LYS A 119 -14.54 -1.29 15.07
C LYS A 119 -15.30 -0.15 14.38
N ASN A 120 -15.14 1.09 14.83
CA ASN A 120 -15.79 2.28 14.26
C ASN A 120 -14.98 2.93 13.12
N LYS A 121 -13.76 2.47 12.84
CA LYS A 121 -12.93 2.97 11.73
C LYS A 121 -13.09 2.07 10.52
N LYS A 122 -13.74 2.62 9.50
CA LYS A 122 -14.01 1.95 8.23
C LYS A 122 -14.05 2.98 7.10
N ILE A 123 -13.54 2.60 5.94
CA ILE A 123 -13.65 3.34 4.68
C ILE A 123 -14.34 2.41 3.68
N VAL A 124 -15.34 2.91 2.98
CA VAL A 124 -16.02 2.19 1.89
C VAL A 124 -16.02 3.11 0.70
N PHE A 125 -15.52 2.64 -0.44
CA PHE A 125 -15.44 3.42 -1.66
C PHE A 125 -15.68 2.54 -2.88
N SER A 126 -16.28 3.15 -3.91
CA SER A 126 -16.47 2.55 -5.23
C SER A 126 -15.82 3.39 -6.33
N ASP A 127 -15.33 4.58 -5.98
CA ASP A 127 -14.60 5.47 -6.86
C ASP A 127 -13.34 5.98 -6.15
N ILE A 128 -12.22 5.94 -6.86
CA ILE A 128 -10.92 6.34 -6.33
C ILE A 128 -10.72 7.86 -6.37
N ASP A 129 -11.53 8.57 -7.16
CA ASP A 129 -11.50 10.03 -7.24
C ASP A 129 -12.02 10.70 -5.94
N GLU A 130 -12.62 9.91 -5.04
CA GLU A 130 -13.05 10.35 -3.70
C GLU A 130 -11.88 10.71 -2.77
N PHE A 131 -10.66 10.27 -3.09
CA PHE A 131 -9.47 10.48 -2.25
C PHE A 131 -8.76 11.81 -2.51
N GLN A 132 -8.10 12.33 -1.47
CA GLN A 132 -7.23 13.50 -1.58
C GLN A 132 -5.86 13.08 -2.12
N TRP A 133 -5.75 13.05 -3.45
CA TRP A 133 -4.52 12.70 -4.16
C TRP A 133 -3.45 13.80 -4.07
N LEU A 134 -2.21 13.36 -3.87
CA LEU A 134 -1.00 14.17 -3.92
C LEU A 134 -0.09 13.60 -5.01
N ASP A 135 0.45 14.49 -5.84
CA ASP A 135 1.45 14.13 -6.84
C ASP A 135 2.82 13.86 -6.16
N LEU A 136 3.61 12.96 -6.75
CA LEU A 136 5.01 12.70 -6.38
C LEU A 136 6.01 13.61 -7.08
#